data_AF-A0A357T9S0-F1
#
_entry.id   AF-A0A357T9S0-F1
#
_cell.length_a   1.000
_cell.length_b   1.000
_cell.length_c   1.000
_cell.angle_alpha   90.00
_cell.angle_beta   90.00
_cell.angle_gamma   90.00
#
_symmetry.space_group_name_H-M   'P 1'
#
loop_
_entity.id
_entity.type
_entity.pdbx_description
1 polymer ?
#
loop_
_entity_poly.entity_id
_entity_poly.type
_entity_poly.pdbx_seq_one_letter_code
_entity_poly.pdbx_strand_id
1 'polypeptide(L)'
;MRHKRGSVFYGVLLMVLISSVFVRSHRLLRSHQYIEGGIYSVDALMHGFQEDLLSLEEALNKRFEDPTILIQQLDLRKTIVQGDFTITFANKYNEENRYLILVYDGRTRHRRRVSLMTTPEGIQLKSVEV
;
A
#
# COMPACT_ATOMS: atom_id res chain seq x y z
N MET A 1 58.85 20.15 31.04
CA MET A 1 57.37 20.30 30.97
C MET A 1 56.83 20.52 29.54
N ARG A 2 57.30 19.80 28.50
CA ARG A 2 56.87 20.01 27.09
C ARG A 2 55.83 19.01 26.56
N HIS A 3 55.59 17.89 27.25
CA HIS A 3 54.78 16.78 26.73
C HIS A 3 53.27 16.86 26.99
N LYS A 4 52.80 17.74 27.89
CA LYS A 4 51.38 17.82 28.28
C LYS A 4 50.49 18.53 27.25
N ARG A 5 51.04 19.42 26.42
CA ARG A 5 50.26 20.21 25.44
C ARG A 5 49.79 19.38 24.24
N GLY A 6 50.55 18.36 23.83
CA GLY A 6 50.14 17.46 22.74
C GLY A 6 48.94 16.59 23.12
N SER A 7 48.92 16.04 24.34
CA SER A 7 47.84 15.15 24.82
C SER A 7 46.47 15.82 24.83
N VAL A 8 46.40 17.09 25.21
CA VAL A 8 45.14 17.85 25.20
C VAL A 8 44.63 18.06 23.77
N PHE A 9 45.54 18.33 22.83
CA PHE A 9 45.17 18.53 21.42
C PHE A 9 44.61 17.25 20.78
N TYR A 10 45.22 16.10 21.05
CA TYR A 10 44.68 14.81 20.60
C TYR A 10 43.32 14.48 21.26
N GLY A 11 43.14 14.83 22.54
CA GLY A 11 41.85 14.66 23.22
C GLY A 11 40.72 15.49 22.59
N VAL A 12 40.99 16.74 22.22
CA VAL A 12 40.03 17.60 21.52
C VAL A 12 39.71 17.05 20.12
N LEU A 13 40.73 16.62 19.38
CA LEU A 13 40.53 16.04 18.05
C LEU A 13 39.67 14.77 18.11
N LEU A 14 39.90 13.91 19.10
CA LEU A 14 39.12 12.70 19.33
C LEU A 14 37.66 13.00 19.68
N MET A 15 37.42 14.02 20.52
CA MET A 15 36.06 14.48 20.83
C MET A 15 35.31 14.99 19.59
N VAL A 16 35.97 15.76 18.74
CA VAL A 16 35.39 16.23 17.48
C VAL A 16 35.05 15.06 16.56
N LEU A 17 35.94 14.07 16.47
CA LEU A 17 35.73 12.88 15.63
C LEU A 17 34.56 12.02 16.15
N ILE A 18 34.50 11.76 17.46
CA ILE A 18 33.38 11.05 18.10
C ILE A 18 32.07 11.80 17.89
N SER A 19 32.05 13.13 18.09
CA SER A 19 30.85 13.93 17.88
C SER A 19 30.35 13.86 16.44
N SER A 20 31.26 13.94 15.45
CA SER A 20 30.89 13.84 14.03
C SER A 20 30.32 12.47 13.65
N VAL A 21 30.90 11.39 14.17
CA VAL A 21 30.41 10.02 13.96
C VAL A 21 29.04 9.84 14.64
N PHE A 22 28.89 10.32 15.87
CA PHE A 22 27.63 10.24 16.61
C PHE A 22 26.48 10.97 15.89
N VAL A 23 26.73 12.18 15.40
CA VAL A 23 25.73 12.95 14.62
C VAL A 23 25.33 12.21 13.35
N ARG A 24 26.30 11.62 12.64
CA ARG A 24 26.03 10.84 11.41
C ARG A 24 25.21 9.59 11.70
N SER A 25 25.57 8.85 12.75
CA SER A 25 24.84 7.64 13.17
C SER A 25 23.43 7.96 13.65
N HIS A 26 23.25 9.02 14.44
CA HIS A 26 21.92 9.46 14.88
C HIS A 26 21.02 9.85 13.69
N ARG A 27 21.57 10.54 12.68
CA ARG A 27 20.82 10.89 11.46
C ARG A 27 20.37 9.63 10.70
N LEU A 28 21.26 8.65 10.56
CA LEU A 28 20.94 7.37 9.91
C LEU A 28 19.86 6.62 10.68
N LEU A 29 19.96 6.57 12.01
CA LEU A 29 19.03 5.85 12.86
C LEU A 29 17.62 6.49 12.80
N ARG A 30 17.53 7.83 12.81
CA ARG A 30 16.25 8.51 12.56
C ARG A 30 15.68 8.21 11.18
N SER A 31 16.49 8.26 10.13
CA SER A 31 15.99 7.96 8.78
C SER A 31 15.43 6.53 8.68
N HIS A 32 16.08 5.57 9.35
CA HIS A 32 15.60 4.20 9.40
C HIS A 32 14.26 4.10 10.12
N GLN A 33 14.12 4.72 11.30
CA GLN A 33 12.85 4.74 12.05
C GLN A 33 11.70 5.39 11.26
N TYR A 34 11.98 6.46 10.50
CA TYR A 34 10.97 7.07 9.62
C TYR A 34 10.56 6.14 8.48
N ILE A 35 11.50 5.43 7.88
CA ILE A 35 11.23 4.46 6.81
C ILE A 35 10.43 3.28 7.37
N GLU A 36 10.87 2.69 8.50
CA GLU A 36 10.16 1.61 9.17
C GLU A 36 8.73 2.01 9.55
N GLY A 37 8.56 3.17 10.20
CA GLY A 37 7.23 3.68 10.54
C GLY A 37 6.34 3.89 9.31
N GLY A 38 6.93 4.36 8.20
CA GLY A 38 6.25 4.44 6.92
C GLY A 38 5.81 3.07 6.39
N ILE A 39 6.72 2.09 6.38
CA ILE A 39 6.44 0.72 5.93
C ILE A 39 5.31 0.10 6.77
N TYR A 40 5.40 0.17 8.09
CA TYR A 40 4.34 -0.37 8.98
C TYR A 40 2.99 0.28 8.75
N SER A 41 2.95 1.59 8.48
CA SER A 41 1.69 2.28 8.19
C SER A 41 1.07 1.83 6.86
N VAL A 42 1.90 1.55 5.85
CA VAL A 42 1.45 1.02 4.57
C VAL A 42 0.95 -0.42 4.71
N ASP A 43 1.67 -1.26 5.44
CA ASP A 43 1.28 -2.66 5.69
C ASP A 43 -0.07 -2.73 6.42
N ALA A 44 -0.28 -1.90 7.44
CA ALA A 44 -1.56 -1.83 8.15
C ALA A 44 -2.71 -1.41 7.21
N LEU A 45 -2.45 -0.47 6.30
CA LEU A 45 -3.42 -0.05 5.27
C LEU A 45 -3.64 -1.11 4.17
N MET A 46 -2.64 -1.95 3.89
CA MET A 46 -2.79 -3.07 2.96
C MET A 46 -3.63 -4.18 3.59
N HIS A 47 -3.37 -4.50 4.85
CA HIS A 47 -4.11 -5.52 5.58
C HIS A 47 -5.59 -5.16 5.73
N GLY A 48 -5.91 -3.95 6.20
CA GLY A 48 -7.32 -3.51 6.32
C GLY A 48 -8.06 -3.50 4.99
N PHE A 49 -7.37 -3.20 3.88
CA PHE A 49 -7.99 -3.25 2.57
C PHE A 49 -8.27 -4.68 2.07
N GLN A 50 -7.49 -5.68 2.47
CA GLN A 50 -7.80 -7.06 2.13
C GLN A 50 -9.09 -7.51 2.82
N GLU A 51 -9.31 -7.12 4.07
CA GLU A 51 -10.58 -7.38 4.76
C GLU A 51 -11.75 -6.66 4.08
N ASP A 52 -11.56 -5.38 3.71
CA ASP A 52 -12.56 -4.62 2.97
C ASP A 52 -12.89 -5.27 1.61
N LEU A 53 -11.88 -5.79 0.90
CA LEU A 53 -12.06 -6.49 -0.37
C LEU A 53 -12.91 -7.75 -0.22
N LEU A 54 -12.70 -8.55 0.83
CA LEU A 54 -13.52 -9.73 1.10
C LEU A 54 -14.98 -9.34 1.36
N SER A 55 -15.21 -8.27 2.12
CA SER A 55 -16.57 -7.77 2.37
C SER A 55 -17.23 -7.24 1.08
N LEU A 56 -16.45 -6.61 0.20
CA LEU A 56 -16.90 -6.12 -1.10
C LEU A 56 -17.24 -7.29 -2.04
N GLU A 57 -16.42 -8.35 -2.02
CA GLU A 57 -16.63 -9.57 -2.79
C GLU A 57 -17.94 -10.26 -2.39
N GLU A 58 -18.17 -10.45 -1.08
CA GLU A 58 -19.41 -11.04 -0.58
C GLU A 58 -20.63 -10.17 -0.96
N ALA A 59 -20.50 -8.85 -0.86
CA ALA A 59 -21.56 -7.92 -1.23
C ALA A 59 -21.87 -7.96 -2.74
N LEU A 60 -20.85 -8.10 -3.59
CA LEU A 60 -21.01 -8.22 -5.04
C LEU A 60 -21.61 -9.58 -5.42
N ASN A 61 -21.16 -10.67 -4.82
CA ASN A 61 -21.72 -12.02 -5.04
C ASN A 61 -23.19 -12.10 -4.61
N LYS A 62 -23.57 -11.43 -3.51
CA LYS A 62 -24.97 -11.33 -3.09
C LYS A 62 -25.82 -10.48 -4.03
N ARG A 63 -25.23 -9.44 -4.63
CA ARG A 63 -25.94 -8.51 -5.53
C ARG A 63 -26.07 -9.05 -6.95
N PHE A 64 -25.10 -9.84 -7.39
CA PHE A 64 -25.02 -10.40 -8.73
C PHE A 64 -24.83 -11.92 -8.63
N GLU A 65 -25.93 -12.67 -8.70
CA GLU A 65 -25.91 -14.14 -8.74
C GLU A 65 -25.19 -14.66 -10.00
N ASP A 66 -25.25 -13.93 -11.11
CA ASP A 66 -24.53 -14.23 -12.35
C ASP A 66 -23.38 -13.23 -12.57
N PRO A 67 -22.10 -13.70 -12.57
CA PRO A 67 -20.93 -12.87 -12.83
C PRO A 67 -20.96 -12.15 -14.19
N THR A 68 -21.70 -12.69 -15.15
CA THR A 68 -21.82 -12.16 -16.51
C THR A 68 -22.52 -10.80 -16.53
N ILE A 69 -23.49 -10.59 -15.64
CA ILE A 69 -24.24 -9.32 -15.52
C ILE A 69 -23.31 -8.22 -14.99
N LEU A 70 -22.45 -8.54 -14.02
CA LEU A 70 -21.47 -7.58 -13.49
C LEU A 70 -20.49 -7.14 -14.57
N ILE A 71 -19.96 -8.09 -15.35
CA ILE A 71 -19.07 -7.79 -16.48
C ILE A 71 -19.78 -6.87 -17.48
N GLN A 72 -21.03 -7.16 -17.84
CA GLN A 72 -21.77 -6.33 -18.79
C GLN A 72 -21.96 -4.90 -18.27
N GLN A 73 -22.22 -4.71 -16.98
CA GLN A 73 -22.30 -3.37 -16.39
C GLN A 73 -20.96 -2.64 -16.39
N LEU A 74 -19.86 -3.36 -16.12
CA LEU A 74 -18.51 -2.81 -16.13
C LEU A 74 -18.04 -2.45 -17.55
N ASP A 75 -18.34 -3.28 -18.55
CA ASP A 75 -18.03 -3.03 -19.96
C ASP A 75 -18.77 -1.78 -20.48
N LEU A 76 -19.98 -1.51 -19.98
CA LEU A 76 -20.72 -0.27 -20.23
C LEU A 76 -20.12 0.97 -19.51
N ARG A 77 -18.95 0.83 -18.86
CA ARG A 77 -18.29 1.86 -18.04
C ARG A 77 -19.19 2.43 -16.96
N LYS A 78 -20.18 1.67 -16.49
CA LYS A 78 -21.03 2.12 -15.39
C LYS A 78 -20.24 2.07 -14.09
N THR A 79 -20.36 3.15 -13.33
CA THR A 79 -19.83 3.22 -11.97
C THR A 79 -20.77 2.47 -11.03
N ILE A 80 -20.23 1.51 -10.28
CA ILE A 80 -20.98 0.76 -9.28
C ILE A 80 -20.61 1.35 -7.92
N VAL A 81 -21.60 1.88 -7.22
CA VAL A 81 -21.44 2.35 -5.84
C VAL A 81 -21.93 1.27 -4.90
N GLN A 82 -21.09 0.89 -3.95
CA GLN A 82 -21.36 -0.09 -2.91
C GLN A 82 -20.90 0.48 -1.57
N GLY A 83 -21.85 1.05 -0.81
CA GLY A 83 -21.54 1.78 0.42
C GLY A 83 -20.58 2.95 0.14
N ASP A 84 -19.46 2.98 0.85
CA ASP A 84 -18.42 4.02 0.69
C ASP A 84 -17.43 3.73 -0.44
N PHE A 85 -17.57 2.58 -1.10
CA PHE A 85 -16.70 2.17 -2.20
C PHE A 85 -17.34 2.49 -3.55
N THR A 86 -16.54 3.07 -4.44
CA THR A 86 -16.90 3.34 -5.83
C THR A 86 -16.03 2.49 -6.74
N ILE A 87 -16.67 1.60 -7.49
CA ILE A 87 -16.01 0.67 -8.41
C ILE A 87 -16.19 1.20 -9.84
N THR A 88 -15.07 1.35 -10.54
CA THR A 88 -15.04 1.81 -11.92
C THR A 88 -14.21 0.86 -12.76
N PHE A 89 -14.70 0.53 -13.95
CA PHE A 89 -13.97 -0.28 -14.92
C PHE A 89 -12.72 0.46 -15.44
N ALA A 90 -11.59 -0.24 -15.50
CA ALA A 90 -10.34 0.33 -16.02
C ALA A 90 -9.89 -0.34 -17.32
N ASN A 91 -9.67 -1.66 -17.29
CA ASN A 91 -9.21 -2.39 -18.47
C ASN A 91 -9.62 -3.87 -18.40
N LYS A 92 -9.68 -4.53 -19.56
CA LYS A 92 -9.90 -5.97 -19.67
C LYS A 92 -8.58 -6.64 -20.01
N TYR A 93 -8.14 -7.60 -19.19
CA TYR A 93 -7.04 -8.47 -19.57
C TYR A 93 -7.61 -9.62 -20.40
N ASN A 94 -7.11 -9.77 -21.62
CA ASN A 94 -7.72 -10.64 -22.62
C ASN A 94 -7.45 -12.14 -22.38
N GLU A 95 -6.64 -12.49 -21.37
CA GLU A 95 -6.09 -13.84 -21.28
C GLU A 95 -6.97 -14.86 -20.56
N GLU A 96 -7.87 -14.52 -19.63
CA GLU A 96 -8.64 -15.54 -18.89
C GLU A 96 -9.65 -14.89 -17.92
N ASN A 97 -10.73 -14.28 -18.42
CA ASN A 97 -11.81 -13.75 -17.55
C ASN A 97 -11.35 -12.79 -16.43
N ARG A 98 -10.24 -12.10 -16.64
CA ARG A 98 -9.63 -11.15 -15.70
C ARG A 98 -9.93 -9.72 -16.12
N TYR A 99 -10.55 -8.98 -15.22
CA TYR A 99 -10.91 -7.58 -15.43
C TYR A 99 -10.15 -6.72 -14.41
N LEU A 100 -9.51 -5.66 -14.88
CA LEU A 100 -8.90 -4.67 -14.02
C LEU A 100 -9.95 -3.61 -13.66
N ILE A 101 -10.28 -3.53 -12.38
CA ILE A 101 -11.19 -2.54 -11.82
C ILE A 101 -10.43 -1.57 -10.91
N LEU A 102 -10.95 -0.36 -10.80
CA LEU A 102 -10.49 0.65 -9.86
C LEU A 102 -11.51 0.75 -8.73
N VAL A 103 -11.06 0.46 -7.51
CA VAL A 103 -11.85 0.63 -6.30
C VAL A 103 -11.39 1.91 -5.62
N TYR A 104 -12.29 2.88 -5.54
CA TYR A 104 -12.08 4.11 -4.79
C TYR A 104 -12.79 3.98 -3.45
N ASP A 105 -12.02 4.13 -2.37
CA ASP A 105 -12.54 4.20 -1.01
C ASP A 105 -12.78 5.66 -0.63
N GLY A 106 -14.03 6.03 -0.37
CA GLY A 106 -14.41 7.38 0.06
C GLY A 106 -13.92 7.74 1.46
N ARG A 107 -13.69 6.76 2.34
CA ARG A 107 -13.24 6.97 3.74
C ARG A 107 -11.81 7.42 3.78
N THR A 108 -10.93 6.68 3.11
CA THR A 108 -9.50 6.97 3.07
C THR A 108 -9.11 7.86 1.89
N ARG A 109 -10.01 8.09 0.93
CA ARG A 109 -9.76 8.79 -0.35
C ARG A 109 -8.67 8.12 -1.22
N HIS A 110 -8.43 6.83 -1.03
CA HIS A 110 -7.45 6.07 -1.80
C HIS A 110 -8.12 5.36 -2.97
N ARG A 111 -7.42 5.34 -4.11
CA ARG A 111 -7.83 4.55 -5.29
C ARG A 111 -6.87 3.38 -5.44
N ARG A 112 -7.40 2.17 -5.53
CA ARG A 112 -6.63 0.94 -5.66
C ARG A 112 -7.05 0.18 -6.91
N ARG A 113 -6.08 -0.51 -7.52
CA ARG A 113 -6.29 -1.40 -8.66
C ARG A 113 -6.53 -2.80 -8.14
N VAL A 114 -7.63 -3.40 -8.59
CA VAL A 114 -8.07 -4.72 -8.16
C VAL A 114 -8.32 -5.54 -9.42
N SER A 115 -7.84 -6.78 -9.40
CA SER A 115 -8.13 -7.78 -10.41
C SER A 115 -9.41 -8.48 -10.00
N LEU A 116 -10.41 -8.41 -10.87
CA LEU A 116 -11.65 -9.15 -10.78
C LEU A 116 -11.52 -10.40 -11.63
N MET A 117 -11.68 -11.56 -11.02
CA MET A 117 -11.70 -12.86 -11.67
C MET A 117 -13.12 -13.42 -11.58
N THR A 118 -13.69 -13.84 -12.70
CA THR A 118 -14.96 -14.57 -12.68
C THR A 118 -14.69 -16.07 -12.72
N THR A 119 -15.03 -16.74 -11.64
CA THR A 119 -15.00 -18.20 -11.52
C THR A 119 -16.42 -18.76 -11.58
N PRO A 120 -16.62 -20.04 -11.93
CA PRO A 120 -17.95 -20.66 -11.89
C PRO A 120 -18.58 -20.69 -10.49
N GLU A 121 -17.79 -20.47 -9.42
CA GLU A 121 -18.24 -20.39 -8.03
C GLU A 121 -18.63 -18.97 -7.60
N GLY A 122 -18.37 -17.96 -8.43
CA GLY A 122 -18.66 -16.55 -8.15
C GLY A 122 -17.57 -15.58 -8.60
N ILE A 123 -17.70 -14.33 -8.16
CA ILE A 123 -16.73 -13.25 -8.40
C ILE A 123 -15.67 -13.30 -7.31
N GLN A 124 -14.40 -13.29 -7.71
CA GLN A 124 -13.25 -13.18 -6.82
C GLN A 124 -12.51 -11.87 -7.06
N LEU A 125 -12.16 -11.16 -5.99
CA LEU A 125 -11.40 -9.91 -6.05
C LEU A 125 -10.00 -10.11 -5.46
N LYS A 126 -8.97 -9.76 -6.22
CA LYS A 126 -7.58 -9.79 -5.75
C LYS A 126 -6.94 -8.42 -5.92
N SER A 127 -6.28 -7.91 -4.88
CA SER A 127 -5.46 -6.71 -5.02
C SER A 127 -4.34 -6.98 -6.02
N VAL A 128 -4.15 -6.07 -6.99
CA VAL A 128 -2.96 -6.14 -7.86
C VAL A 128 -1.80 -5.57 -7.06
N GLU A 129 -0.92 -6.44 -6.58
CA GLU A 129 0.39 -6.03 -6.08
C GLU A 129 1.16 -5.40 -7.24
N VAL A 130 1.63 -4.17 -7.05
CA VAL A 130 2.51 -3.44 -7.99
C VAL A 130 3.93 -3.51 -7.44
#